data_AF-A0A645EKI4-F1
#
_entry.id   AF-A0A645EKI4-F1
#
_cell.length_a   1.000
_cell.length_b   1.000
_cell.length_c   1.000
_cell.angle_alpha   90.00
_cell.angle_beta   90.00
_cell.angle_gamma   90.00
#
_symmetry.space_group_name_H-M   'P 1'
#
loop_
_entity.id
_entity.type
_entity.pdbx_description
1 polymer ?
#
loop_
_entity_poly.entity_id
_entity_poly.type
_entity_poly.pdbx_seq_one_letter_code
_entity_poly.pdbx_strand_id
1 'polypeptide(L)'
;MKILVNECYAAIRKSSRIDLKEDMEVLNLRYEDSTEGYLISFINSMDEDFRVILTLFYYEDMTIKDIGQVLNISQGTVKSRLSRAKAKLKTILENQ
;
A
#
# COMPACT_ATOMS: atom_id res chain seq x y z
N MET A 1 16.19 18.85 7.96
CA MET A 1 15.47 18.54 6.71
C MET A 1 14.33 17.51 6.90
N LYS A 2 13.53 17.58 7.99
CA LYS A 2 12.35 16.69 8.21
C LYS A 2 11.03 17.34 7.82
N ILE A 3 10.97 18.67 7.86
CA ILE A 3 9.77 19.45 7.52
C ILE A 3 9.43 19.31 6.03
N LEU A 4 10.44 19.34 5.15
CA LEU A 4 10.23 19.19 3.71
C LEU A 4 9.70 17.81 3.33
N VAL A 5 10.25 16.76 3.94
CA VAL A 5 9.81 15.37 3.76
C VAL A 5 8.38 15.18 4.26
N ASN A 6 8.07 15.72 5.44
CA ASN A 6 6.73 15.66 6.01
C ASN A 6 5.70 16.42 5.16
N GLU A 7 6.08 17.55 4.55
CA GLU A 7 5.20 18.27 3.63
C GLU A 7 5.01 17.56 2.30
N CYS A 8 6.06 16.93 1.74
CA CYS A 8 5.90 16.05 0.57
C CYS A 8 4.91 14.92 0.87
N TYR A 9 4.99 14.30 2.05
CA TYR A 9 4.06 13.24 2.43
C TYR A 9 2.65 13.75 2.75
N ALA A 10 2.50 14.96 3.31
CA ALA A 10 1.19 15.57 3.51
C ALA A 10 0.51 15.93 2.17
N ALA A 11 1.29 16.41 1.19
CA ALA A 11 0.83 16.65 -0.16
C ALA A 11 0.41 15.34 -0.86
N ILE A 12 1.21 14.28 -0.74
CA ILE A 12 0.84 12.93 -1.21
C ILE A 12 -0.45 12.46 -0.55
N ARG A 13 -0.65 12.66 0.76
CA ARG A 13 -1.89 12.27 1.46
C ARG A 13 -3.13 13.04 0.99
N LYS A 14 -2.95 14.30 0.58
CA LYS A 14 -4.03 15.15 0.04
C LYS A 14 -4.36 14.78 -1.41
N SER A 15 -3.37 14.32 -2.16
CA SER A 15 -3.47 13.78 -3.53
C SER A 15 -4.05 12.35 -3.56
N SER A 16 -3.62 11.48 -2.63
CA SER A 16 -4.00 10.06 -2.57
C SER A 16 -5.46 9.85 -2.16
N ARG A 17 -6.09 10.87 -1.56
CA ARG A 17 -7.54 10.85 -1.28
C ARG A 17 -8.39 11.08 -2.53
N ILE A 18 -7.79 11.57 -3.61
CA ILE A 18 -8.54 12.04 -4.78
C ILE A 18 -8.55 11.01 -5.90
N ASP A 19 -7.59 10.07 -6.01
CA ASP A 19 -7.66 9.13 -7.15
C ASP A 19 -6.89 7.79 -7.09
N LEU A 20 -6.76 7.18 -5.91
CA LEU A 20 -6.07 5.87 -5.80
C LEU A 20 -6.74 4.72 -6.59
N LYS A 21 -7.99 4.87 -7.00
CA LYS A 21 -8.70 3.84 -7.77
C LYS A 21 -8.31 3.89 -9.25
N GLU A 22 -8.33 5.07 -9.86
CA GLU A 22 -8.06 5.25 -11.28
C GLU A 22 -6.57 4.98 -11.57
N ASP A 23 -5.66 5.43 -10.70
CA ASP A 23 -4.22 5.11 -10.78
C ASP A 23 -3.95 3.60 -10.68
N MET A 24 -4.67 2.88 -9.81
CA MET A 24 -4.52 1.42 -9.69
C MET A 24 -5.17 0.65 -10.83
N GLU A 25 -6.22 1.18 -11.43
CA GLU A 25 -6.88 0.58 -12.59
C GLU A 25 -5.95 0.66 -13.82
N VAL A 26 -5.27 1.80 -13.99
CA VAL A 26 -4.21 2.00 -14.99
C VAL A 26 -3.02 1.06 -14.73
N LEU A 27 -2.61 0.86 -13.47
CA LEU A 27 -1.57 -0.11 -13.12
C LEU A 27 -2.01 -1.55 -13.46
N ASN A 28 -3.24 -1.94 -13.12
CA ASN A 28 -3.79 -3.27 -13.44
C ASN A 28 -3.75 -3.56 -14.95
N LEU A 29 -4.15 -2.61 -15.78
CA LEU A 29 -4.08 -2.73 -17.25
C LEU A 29 -2.64 -2.87 -17.76
N ARG A 30 -1.67 -2.26 -17.07
CA ARG A 30 -0.26 -2.29 -17.48
C ARG A 30 0.44 -3.61 -17.15
N TYR A 31 -0.04 -4.34 -16.14
CA TYR A 31 0.56 -5.57 -15.64
C TYR A 31 -0.31 -6.81 -15.88
N GLU A 32 -1.33 -6.72 -16.74
CA GLU A 32 -2.41 -7.70 -16.92
C GLU A 32 -1.93 -9.16 -17.18
N ASP A 33 -0.73 -9.34 -17.74
CA ASP A 33 -0.12 -10.64 -18.05
C ASP A 33 1.14 -10.97 -17.21
N SER A 34 1.45 -10.22 -16.15
CA SER A 34 2.62 -10.48 -15.28
C SER A 34 2.22 -11.02 -13.91
N THR A 35 3.15 -11.75 -13.27
CA THR A 35 3.00 -12.18 -11.87
C THR A 35 2.73 -11.01 -10.92
N GLU A 36 3.22 -9.81 -11.26
CA GLU A 36 2.98 -8.58 -10.52
C GLU A 36 1.54 -8.08 -10.67
N GLY A 37 0.95 -8.12 -11.87
CA GLY A 37 -0.46 -7.72 -12.06
C GLY A 37 -1.44 -8.64 -11.35
N TYR A 38 -1.13 -9.93 -11.32
CA TYR A 38 -1.89 -10.91 -10.55
C TYR A 38 -1.90 -10.55 -9.05
N LEU A 39 -0.74 -10.19 -8.49
CA LEU A 39 -0.61 -9.73 -7.10
C LEU A 39 -1.40 -8.44 -6.82
N ILE A 40 -1.35 -7.45 -7.73
CA ILE A 40 -2.09 -6.18 -7.60
C ILE A 40 -3.59 -6.45 -7.54
N SER A 41 -4.11 -7.31 -8.40
CA SER A 41 -5.54 -7.63 -8.43
C SER A 41 -6.04 -8.13 -7.06
N PHE A 42 -5.23 -8.95 -6.36
CA PHE A 42 -5.57 -9.40 -5.02
C PHE A 42 -5.45 -8.30 -3.98
N ILE A 43 -4.39 -7.48 -4.03
CA ILE A 43 -4.24 -6.32 -3.13
C ILE A 43 -5.43 -5.36 -3.29
N ASN A 44 -5.95 -5.21 -4.51
CA ASN A 44 -7.13 -4.38 -4.82
C ASN A 44 -8.44 -4.96 -4.30
N SER A 45 -8.50 -6.28 -4.09
CA SER A 45 -9.64 -6.95 -3.46
C SER A 45 -9.64 -6.80 -1.92
N MET A 46 -8.52 -6.37 -1.33
CA MET A 46 -8.39 -6.21 0.11
C MET A 46 -8.99 -4.90 0.64
N ASP A 47 -9.32 -4.92 1.93
CA ASP A 47 -9.73 -3.74 2.70
C ASP A 47 -8.70 -2.61 2.56
N GLU A 48 -9.18 -1.36 2.51
CA GLU A 48 -8.37 -0.17 2.22
C GLU A 48 -7.13 -0.05 3.12
N ASP A 49 -7.29 -0.34 4.41
CA ASP A 49 -6.20 -0.31 5.40
C ASP A 49 -5.05 -1.30 5.07
N PHE A 50 -5.36 -2.45 4.46
CA PHE A 50 -4.36 -3.44 4.07
C PHE A 50 -3.74 -3.14 2.72
N ARG A 51 -4.54 -2.63 1.78
CA ARG A 51 -4.07 -2.16 0.48
C ARG A 51 -3.02 -1.07 0.66
N VAL A 52 -3.37 0.01 1.39
CA VAL A 52 -2.47 1.13 1.61
C VAL A 52 -1.14 0.68 2.23
N ILE A 53 -1.17 -0.20 3.23
CA ILE A 53 0.07 -0.62 3.89
C ILE A 53 0.94 -1.54 3.03
N LEU A 54 0.33 -2.36 2.17
CA LEU A 54 1.05 -3.21 1.23
C LEU A 54 1.63 -2.39 0.08
N THR A 55 0.88 -1.42 -0.46
CA THR A 55 1.36 -0.49 -1.49
C THR A 55 2.57 0.29 -0.99
N LEU A 56 2.47 0.96 0.17
CA LEU A 56 3.59 1.74 0.71
C LEU A 56 4.83 0.87 0.99
N PHE A 57 4.66 -0.41 1.33
CA PHE A 57 5.78 -1.30 1.65
C PHE A 57 6.41 -1.97 0.42
N TYR A 58 5.61 -2.44 -0.54
CA TYR A 58 6.08 -3.23 -1.68
C TYR A 58 6.24 -2.43 -2.97
N TYR A 59 5.49 -1.35 -3.16
CA TYR A 59 5.58 -0.50 -4.36
C TYR A 59 6.46 0.72 -4.14
N GLU A 60 6.32 1.35 -2.98
CA GLU A 60 7.04 2.59 -2.65
C GLU A 60 8.36 2.32 -1.89
N ASP A 61 8.71 1.05 -1.66
CA ASP A 61 9.90 0.60 -0.90
C ASP A 61 10.10 1.34 0.45
N MET A 62 9.01 1.77 1.08
CA MET A 62 9.09 2.57 2.30
C MET A 62 9.46 1.73 3.51
N THR A 63 10.30 2.28 4.38
CA THR A 63 10.62 1.61 5.65
C THR A 63 9.43 1.65 6.60
N ILE A 64 9.34 0.69 7.53
CA ILE A 64 8.32 0.67 8.60
C ILE A 64 8.25 2.00 9.35
N LYS A 65 9.39 2.66 9.53
CA LYS A 65 9.50 3.95 10.18
C LYS A 65 8.83 5.04 9.35
N ASP A 66 9.12 5.10 8.06
CA ASP A 66 8.57 6.11 7.16
C ASP A 66 7.06 5.90 6.97
N ILE A 67 6.60 4.64 6.83
CA ILE A 67 5.17 4.30 6.78
C ILE A 67 4.46 4.78 8.05
N GLY A 68 5.05 4.58 9.24
CA GLY A 68 4.49 5.06 10.49
C GLY A 68 4.36 6.58 10.54
N GLN A 69 5.33 7.29 9.96
CA GLN A 69 5.31 8.75 9.84
C GLN A 69 4.22 9.21 8.86
N VAL A 70 4.14 8.62 7.67
CA VAL A 70 3.16 8.96 6.63
C VAL A 70 1.73 8.73 7.10
N LEU A 71 1.47 7.56 7.68
CA LEU A 71 0.14 7.19 8.14
C LEU A 71 -0.22 7.81 9.50
N ASN A 72 0.75 8.42 10.19
CA ASN A 72 0.63 8.93 11.55
C ASN A 72 0.18 7.84 12.55
N ILE A 73 0.84 6.68 12.49
CA ILE A 73 0.59 5.52 13.37
C ILE A 73 1.90 4.99 13.95
N SER A 74 1.83 4.24 15.05
CA SER A 74 3.04 3.66 15.66
C SER A 74 3.70 2.63 14.75
N GLN A 75 5.03 2.48 14.82
CA GLN A 75 5.74 1.41 14.11
C GLN A 75 5.22 0.01 14.49
N GLY A 76 4.76 -0.17 15.74
CA GLY A 76 4.10 -1.41 16.17
C GLY A 76 2.77 -1.64 15.44
N THR A 77 1.99 -0.59 15.19
CA THR A 77 0.77 -0.63 14.37
C THR A 77 1.09 -0.94 12.92
N VAL A 78 2.16 -0.36 12.36
CA VAL A 78 2.62 -0.69 10.99
C VAL A 78 2.95 -2.17 10.90
N LYS A 79 3.78 -2.70 11.80
CA LYS A 79 4.17 -4.11 11.83
C LYS A 79 2.97 -5.05 11.95
N SER A 80 2.04 -4.74 12.87
CA SER A 80 0.86 -5.60 13.09
C SER A 80 -0.15 -5.54 11.95
N ARG A 81 -0.33 -4.38 11.30
CA ARG A 81 -1.15 -4.26 10.09
C ARG A 81 -0.50 -4.98 8.91
N LEU A 82 0.81 -4.83 8.71
CA LEU A 82 1.55 -5.48 7.63
C LEU A 82 1.50 -7.02 7.78
N SER A 83 1.67 -7.53 9.00
CA SER A 83 1.57 -8.97 9.28
C SER A 83 0.18 -9.52 8.93
N ARG A 84 -0.89 -8.85 9.38
CA ARG A 84 -2.27 -9.24 9.05
C ARG A 84 -2.57 -9.13 7.56
N ALA A 85 -2.09 -8.08 6.90
CA ALA A 85 -2.24 -7.91 5.46
C ALA A 85 -1.56 -9.05 4.68
N LYS A 86 -0.31 -9.40 5.02
CA LYS A 86 0.40 -10.54 4.40
C LYS A 86 -0.31 -11.88 4.65
N ALA A 87 -0.82 -12.11 5.86
CA ALA A 87 -1.58 -13.32 6.16
C ALA A 87 -2.85 -13.42 5.31
N LYS A 88 -3.61 -12.33 5.19
CA LYS A 88 -4.83 -12.29 4.37
C LYS A 88 -4.51 -12.45 2.88
N LEU A 89 -3.46 -11.81 2.38
CA LEU A 89 -2.99 -11.98 1.01
C LEU A 89 -2.57 -13.41 0.73
N LYS A 90 -1.86 -14.06 1.65
CA LYS A 90 -1.51 -15.48 1.56
C LYS A 90 -2.75 -16.37 1.46
N THR A 91 -3.75 -16.17 2.33
CA THR A 91 -5.01 -16.92 2.27
C THR A 91 -5.75 -16.73 0.95
N ILE A 92 -5.73 -15.52 0.37
CA ILE A 92 -6.34 -15.26 -0.93
C ILE A 92 -5.60 -16.04 -2.03
N LEU A 93 -4.27 -16.06 -2.00
CA LEU A 93 -3.44 -16.76 -2.98
C LEU A 93 -3.51 -18.29 -2.85
N GLU A 94 -3.66 -18.83 -1.64
CA GLU A 94 -3.79 -20.28 -1.40
C GLU A 94 -5.17 -20.84 -1.75
N ASN A 95 -6.19 -19.99 -1.81
CA ASN A 95 -7.57 -20.37 -2.16
C ASN A 95 -7.89 -20.20 -3.66
N GLN A 96 -6.85 -20.04 -4.50
CA GLN A 96 -6.95 -20.06 -5.96
C GLN A 96 -6.60 -21.42 -6.54
#